data_AF-A0AAI8FQR3-F1
#
_entry.id   AF-A0AAI8FQR3-F1
#
_cell.length_a   1.000
_cell.length_b   1.000
_cell.length_c   1.000
_cell.angle_alpha   90.00
_cell.angle_beta   90.00
_cell.angle_gamma   90.00
#
_symmetry.space_group_name_H-M   'P 1'
#
loop_
_entity.id
_entity.type
_entity.pdbx_description
1 polymer ?
#
loop_
_entity_poly.entity_id
_entity_poly.type
_entity_poly.pdbx_seq_one_letter_code
_entity_poly.pdbx_strand_id
1 'polypeptide(L)'
;MNDDAQPGHSPDLLDFDEDFIKIDAAICEYDSVGYAPQRKGESAFQWASVETACLALLKKAKDVRVAIWHLRACIARRGLTGLADGVRLLADLMSAPVEELHPRALPDESPGETLSIHLGWISGPQFLHQLGSSRFEDRDATLNDLIGGRAASIVEDRDYRIRANTLVHDIKDSLSRIRESIAAIEQELNVSRALDLLSVAASRLTQPEAGSAGSANAAVTEPAVAAAPGVPAQDAPSPAAGPGGALRSRQEVGVALERIVEYFRAHEPSHPAPIFLSRIQRMLGAGFEEVMAELYPEAASLVAQLNRPQSSIK
;
A
#
# COMPACT_ATOMS: atom_id res chain seq x y z
N MET A 1 19.28 18.18 47.11
CA MET A 1 19.64 17.87 45.72
C MET A 1 18.75 16.72 45.29
N ASN A 2 17.62 17.04 44.66
CA ASN A 2 16.81 16.03 44.00
C ASN A 2 17.46 15.76 42.64
N ASP A 3 17.82 14.52 42.43
CA ASP A 3 18.29 13.98 41.16
C ASP A 3 17.04 13.50 40.40
N ASP A 4 16.38 14.43 39.72
CA ASP A 4 15.33 14.11 38.75
C ASP A 4 16.02 13.57 37.49
N ALA A 5 16.31 12.27 37.51
CA ALA A 5 16.61 11.54 36.30
C ALA A 5 15.36 11.58 35.41
N GLN A 6 15.37 12.45 34.39
CA GLN A 6 14.39 12.38 33.31
C GLN A 6 14.41 10.97 32.72
N PRO A 7 13.25 10.31 32.53
CA PRO A 7 13.20 9.01 31.90
C PRO A 7 13.69 9.18 30.46
N GLY A 8 14.92 8.73 30.19
CA GLY A 8 15.49 8.72 28.86
C GLY A 8 14.56 7.95 27.93
N HIS A 9 14.03 8.63 26.92
CA HIS A 9 13.39 8.00 25.77
C HIS A 9 14.38 6.97 25.21
N SER A 10 14.07 5.68 25.38
CA SER A 10 14.75 4.66 24.60
C SER A 10 14.36 4.89 23.15
N PRO A 11 15.32 5.14 22.23
CA PRO A 11 15.03 5.24 20.81
C PRO A 11 14.31 3.97 20.36
N ASP A 12 13.48 4.07 19.33
CA ASP A 12 12.78 2.91 18.79
C ASP A 12 13.82 1.89 18.29
N LEU A 13 14.16 0.91 19.13
CA LEU A 13 15.29 0.00 18.91
C LEU A 13 15.15 -0.78 17.60
N LEU A 14 13.92 -0.85 17.07
CA LEU A 14 13.60 -1.54 15.85
C LEU A 14 14.16 -0.83 14.61
N ASP A 15 14.26 0.50 14.60
CA ASP A 15 14.74 1.26 13.42
C ASP A 15 16.22 0.98 13.10
N PHE A 16 16.98 0.49 14.08
CA PHE A 16 18.38 0.09 13.93
C PHE A 16 18.56 -1.42 13.75
N ASP A 17 17.47 -2.20 13.74
CA ASP A 17 17.52 -3.65 13.56
C ASP A 17 17.86 -3.99 12.10
N GLU A 18 18.82 -4.90 11.91
CA GLU A 18 19.30 -5.25 10.57
C GLU A 18 18.19 -5.87 9.69
N ASP A 19 17.29 -6.66 10.29
CA ASP A 19 16.18 -7.26 9.55
C ASP A 19 15.12 -6.21 9.21
N PHE A 20 14.88 -5.25 10.10
CA PHE A 20 13.97 -4.13 9.83
C PHE A 20 14.46 -3.32 8.63
N ILE A 21 15.72 -2.88 8.65
CA ILE A 21 16.34 -2.09 7.58
C ILE A 21 16.29 -2.83 6.24
N LYS A 22 16.59 -4.14 6.24
CA LYS A 22 16.54 -4.96 5.02
C LYS A 22 15.13 -5.08 4.45
N ILE A 23 14.13 -5.32 5.29
CA ILE A 23 12.74 -5.44 4.84
C ILE A 23 12.23 -4.09 4.34
N ASP A 24 12.49 -3.01 5.08
CA ASP A 24 12.08 -1.66 4.68
C ASP A 24 12.64 -1.29 3.30
N ALA A 25 13.95 -1.51 3.10
CA ALA A 25 14.61 -1.31 1.81
C ALA A 25 14.00 -2.17 0.70
N ALA A 26 13.73 -3.45 0.96
CA ALA A 26 13.14 -4.35 -0.02
C ALA A 26 11.70 -3.96 -0.40
N ILE A 27 10.89 -3.54 0.58
CA ILE A 27 9.52 -3.08 0.35
C ILE A 27 9.52 -1.74 -0.41
N CYS A 28 10.42 -0.82 -0.04
CA CYS A 28 10.60 0.44 -0.77
C CYS A 28 11.01 0.22 -2.22
N GLU A 29 11.96 -0.69 -2.47
CA GLU A 29 12.35 -1.09 -3.82
C GLU A 29 11.15 -1.65 -4.57
N TYR A 30 10.43 -2.61 -4.00
CA TYR A 30 9.23 -3.20 -4.59
C TYR A 30 8.18 -2.14 -4.95
N ASP A 31 7.90 -1.19 -4.06
CA ASP A 31 6.93 -0.12 -4.29
C ASP A 31 7.42 0.90 -5.34
N SER A 32 8.74 1.10 -5.47
CA SER A 32 9.34 2.00 -6.46
C SER A 32 9.21 1.50 -7.90
N VAL A 33 9.23 0.17 -8.11
CA VAL A 33 9.08 -0.43 -9.45
C VAL A 33 7.62 -0.48 -9.89
N GLY A 34 6.69 -0.43 -8.93
CA GLY A 34 5.25 -0.51 -9.18
C GLY A 34 4.85 -1.81 -9.89
N TYR A 35 3.89 -1.73 -10.82
CA TYR A 35 3.45 -2.85 -11.67
C TYR A 35 4.32 -3.03 -12.93
N ALA A 36 5.57 -2.54 -12.94
CA ALA A 36 6.42 -2.73 -14.10
C ALA A 36 6.62 -4.24 -14.37
N PRO A 37 6.55 -4.68 -15.64
CA PRO A 37 6.82 -6.07 -15.97
C PRO A 37 8.21 -6.45 -15.47
N GLN A 38 8.26 -7.56 -14.73
CA GLN A 38 9.52 -8.12 -14.25
C GLN A 38 10.49 -8.30 -15.41
N ARG A 39 11.72 -7.78 -15.27
CA ARG A 39 12.70 -7.85 -16.35
C ARG A 39 13.15 -9.30 -16.51
N LYS A 40 13.42 -9.71 -17.75
CA LYS A 40 13.89 -11.06 -18.04
C LYS A 40 15.20 -11.34 -17.28
N GLY A 41 15.19 -12.32 -16.38
CA GLY A 41 16.34 -12.71 -15.56
C GLY A 41 16.34 -12.16 -14.13
N GLU A 42 15.39 -11.30 -13.79
CA GLU A 42 15.19 -10.82 -12.42
C GLU A 42 14.45 -11.88 -11.60
N SER A 43 14.84 -12.10 -10.33
CA SER A 43 14.13 -13.03 -9.44
C SER A 43 12.82 -12.42 -8.94
N ALA A 44 11.79 -13.24 -8.75
CA ALA A 44 10.54 -12.77 -8.14
C ALA A 44 10.78 -12.22 -6.72
N PHE A 45 9.98 -11.24 -6.32
CA PHE A 45 10.06 -10.65 -4.99
C PHE A 45 9.80 -11.70 -3.89
N GLN A 46 10.67 -11.73 -2.88
CA GLN A 46 10.74 -12.82 -1.91
C GLN A 46 9.80 -12.61 -0.71
N TRP A 47 8.49 -12.65 -0.95
CA TRP A 47 7.47 -12.48 0.10
C TRP A 47 7.59 -13.48 1.25
N ALA A 48 8.10 -14.70 1.02
CA ALA A 48 8.29 -15.70 2.06
C ALA A 48 9.33 -15.27 3.11
N SER A 49 10.42 -14.65 2.64
CA SER A 49 11.46 -14.11 3.50
C SER A 49 10.96 -12.90 4.28
N VAL A 50 10.19 -12.02 3.64
CA VAL A 50 9.54 -10.87 4.30
C VAL A 50 8.63 -11.35 5.43
N GLU A 51 7.72 -12.29 5.17
CA GLU A 51 6.80 -12.80 6.20
C GLU A 51 7.55 -13.36 7.41
N THR A 52 8.57 -14.18 7.17
CA THR A 52 9.36 -14.81 8.24
C THR A 52 10.08 -13.77 9.10
N ALA A 53 10.70 -12.78 8.46
CA ALA A 53 11.44 -11.74 9.15
C ALA A 53 10.50 -10.77 9.90
N CYS A 54 9.34 -10.42 9.33
CA CYS A 54 8.33 -9.64 10.04
C CYS A 54 7.83 -10.35 11.30
N LEU A 55 7.58 -11.67 11.25
CA LEU A 55 7.19 -12.44 12.45
C LEU A 55 8.30 -12.48 13.52
N ALA A 56 9.57 -12.42 13.12
CA ALA A 56 10.68 -12.31 14.06
C ALA A 56 10.76 -10.92 14.70
N LEU A 57 10.57 -9.86 13.91
CA LEU A 57 10.54 -8.47 14.39
C LEU A 57 9.35 -8.21 15.32
N LEU A 58 8.16 -8.75 15.01
CA LEU A 58 6.95 -8.60 15.84
C LEU A 58 7.05 -9.28 17.21
N LYS A 59 8.00 -10.21 17.40
CA LYS A 59 8.34 -10.74 18.74
C LYS A 59 9.18 -9.77 19.56
N LYS A 60 9.87 -8.82 18.93
CA LYS A 60 10.70 -7.81 19.57
C LYS A 60 9.90 -6.55 19.91
N ALA A 61 9.02 -6.10 19.01
CA ALA A 61 8.22 -4.89 19.18
C ALA A 61 6.84 -5.00 18.50
N LYS A 62 5.83 -4.36 19.09
CA LYS A 62 4.47 -4.23 18.51
C LYS A 62 4.45 -3.09 17.50
N ASP A 63 5.07 -3.32 16.34
CA ASP A 63 5.23 -2.30 15.30
C ASP A 63 4.20 -2.43 14.16
N VAL A 64 3.46 -1.34 13.93
CA VAL A 64 2.41 -1.23 12.91
C VAL A 64 2.98 -1.30 11.49
N ARG A 65 4.17 -0.72 11.24
CA ARG A 65 4.84 -0.79 9.92
C ARG A 65 5.15 -2.24 9.58
N VAL A 66 5.74 -2.97 10.55
CA VAL A 66 6.06 -4.39 10.39
C VAL A 66 4.80 -5.23 10.22
N ALA A 67 3.72 -4.94 10.96
CA ALA A 67 2.45 -5.62 10.81
C ALA A 67 1.81 -5.40 9.43
N ILE A 68 1.95 -4.20 8.85
CA ILE A 68 1.51 -3.91 7.48
C ILE A 68 2.35 -4.68 6.46
N TRP A 69 3.67 -4.74 6.59
CA TRP A 69 4.52 -5.57 5.72
C TRP A 69 4.18 -7.05 5.82
N HIS A 70 3.92 -7.55 7.03
CA HIS A 70 3.45 -8.91 7.27
C HIS A 70 2.11 -9.16 6.56
N LEU A 71 1.12 -8.27 6.72
CA LEU A 71 -0.17 -8.36 6.02
C LEU A 71 0.03 -8.45 4.50
N ARG A 72 0.89 -7.59 3.93
CA ARG A 72 1.22 -7.60 2.49
C ARG A 72 1.81 -8.94 2.05
N ALA A 73 2.75 -9.49 2.83
CA ALA A 73 3.36 -10.77 2.56
C ALA A 73 2.36 -11.93 2.62
N CYS A 74 1.44 -11.91 3.60
CA CYS A 74 0.38 -12.90 3.70
C CYS A 74 -0.55 -12.87 2.49
N ILE A 75 -1.01 -11.68 2.06
CA ILE A 75 -1.85 -11.52 0.86
C ILE A 75 -1.13 -12.08 -0.37
N ALA A 76 0.13 -11.71 -0.58
CA ALA A 76 0.90 -12.12 -1.74
C ALA A 76 1.10 -13.65 -1.81
N ARG A 77 1.17 -14.32 -0.66
CA ARG A 77 1.46 -15.76 -0.58
C ARG A 77 0.22 -16.65 -0.55
N ARG A 78 -0.84 -16.19 0.10
CA ARG A 78 -2.01 -17.01 0.44
C ARG A 78 -3.34 -16.35 0.10
N GLY A 79 -3.33 -15.25 -0.65
CA GLY A 79 -4.54 -14.55 -1.10
C GLY A 79 -5.43 -14.15 0.07
N LEU A 80 -6.71 -14.52 0.00
CA LEU A 80 -7.72 -14.10 0.97
C LEU A 80 -7.53 -14.76 2.35
N THR A 81 -7.04 -16.01 2.39
CA THR A 81 -6.67 -16.68 3.67
C THR A 81 -5.57 -15.88 4.37
N GLY A 82 -4.53 -15.53 3.61
CA GLY A 82 -3.43 -14.70 4.12
C GLY A 82 -3.89 -13.31 4.53
N LEU A 83 -4.82 -12.71 3.79
CA LEU A 83 -5.42 -11.43 4.17
C LEU A 83 -6.08 -11.51 5.54
N ALA A 84 -6.92 -12.52 5.78
CA ALA A 84 -7.60 -12.72 7.06
C ALA A 84 -6.61 -12.90 8.21
N ASP A 85 -5.58 -13.72 8.05
CA ASP A 85 -4.53 -13.90 9.05
C ASP A 85 -3.77 -12.60 9.33
N GLY A 86 -3.38 -11.89 8.26
CA GLY A 86 -2.61 -10.65 8.37
C GLY A 86 -3.38 -9.53 9.06
N VAL A 87 -4.66 -9.35 8.69
CA VAL A 87 -5.48 -8.27 9.27
C VAL A 87 -5.91 -8.61 10.69
N ARG A 88 -6.09 -9.90 11.02
CA ARG A 88 -6.31 -10.34 12.40
C ARG A 88 -5.10 -10.04 13.26
N LEU A 89 -3.88 -10.36 12.81
CA LEU A 89 -2.65 -10.03 13.53
C LEU A 89 -2.55 -8.51 13.76
N LEU A 90 -2.84 -7.70 12.75
CA LEU A 90 -2.82 -6.24 12.88
C LEU A 90 -3.87 -5.76 13.88
N ALA A 91 -5.09 -6.30 13.86
CA ALA A 91 -6.14 -5.98 14.82
C ALA A 91 -5.75 -6.35 16.26
N ASP A 92 -5.15 -7.53 16.44
CA ASP A 92 -4.71 -7.99 17.76
C ASP A 92 -3.53 -7.14 18.27
N LEU A 93 -2.60 -6.72 17.40
CA LEU A 93 -1.55 -5.76 17.74
C LEU A 93 -2.13 -4.41 18.16
N MET A 94 -3.07 -3.86 17.38
CA MET A 94 -3.75 -2.58 17.64
C MET A 94 -4.67 -2.59 18.87
N SER A 95 -4.86 -3.75 19.52
CA SER A 95 -5.58 -3.84 20.79
C SER A 95 -4.72 -3.48 22.01
N ALA A 96 -3.40 -3.32 21.83
CA ALA A 96 -2.49 -2.90 22.88
C ALA A 96 -2.64 -1.40 23.22
N PRO A 97 -2.26 -0.97 24.43
CA PRO A 97 -2.15 0.45 24.76
C PRO A 97 -1.26 1.19 23.77
N VAL A 98 -1.62 2.43 23.43
CA VAL A 98 -0.93 3.21 22.39
C VAL A 98 0.55 3.44 22.71
N GLU A 99 0.92 3.47 23.99
CA GLU A 99 2.30 3.63 24.48
C GLU A 99 3.19 2.41 24.23
N GLU A 100 2.58 1.24 24.01
CA GLU A 100 3.28 0.00 23.65
C GLU A 100 3.39 -0.20 22.13
N LEU A 101 2.71 0.63 21.34
CA LEU A 101 2.73 0.55 19.88
C LEU A 101 3.89 1.32 19.28
N HIS A 102 4.37 0.81 18.17
CA HIS A 102 5.46 1.37 17.39
C HIS A 102 5.00 1.68 15.95
N PRO A 103 5.53 2.71 15.28
CA PRO A 103 6.56 3.61 15.79
C PRO A 103 6.04 4.56 16.87
N ARG A 104 6.91 4.91 17.81
CA ARG A 104 6.57 5.88 18.85
C ARG A 104 6.53 7.28 18.27
N ALA A 105 5.53 8.07 18.69
CA ALA A 105 5.50 9.50 18.40
C ALA A 105 6.67 10.22 19.08
N LEU A 106 7.14 11.30 18.44
CA LEU A 106 8.04 12.25 19.07
C LEU A 106 7.33 13.02 20.20
N PRO A 107 8.07 13.67 21.13
CA PRO A 107 7.48 14.33 22.31
C PRO A 107 6.41 15.41 22.01
N ASP A 108 6.42 15.97 20.81
CA ASP A 108 5.51 17.01 20.33
C ASP A 108 4.53 16.53 19.24
N GLU A 109 4.50 15.22 18.97
CA GLU A 109 3.63 14.59 17.98
C GLU A 109 2.51 13.77 18.64
N SER A 110 1.38 13.63 17.95
CA SER A 110 0.31 12.73 18.39
C SER A 110 0.67 11.27 18.08
N PRO A 111 0.62 10.36 19.08
CA PRO A 111 0.72 8.91 18.84
C PRO A 111 -0.32 8.41 17.85
N GLY A 112 -1.54 8.95 17.92
CA GLY A 112 -2.62 8.58 17.01
C GLY A 112 -2.35 8.99 15.56
N GLU A 113 -1.86 10.21 15.34
CA GLU A 113 -1.51 10.68 13.98
C GLU A 113 -0.35 9.87 13.41
N THR A 114 0.66 9.58 14.23
CA THR A 114 1.83 8.76 13.87
C THR A 114 1.39 7.37 13.38
N LEU A 115 0.52 6.69 14.13
CA LEU A 115 0.01 5.38 13.73
C LEU A 115 -0.90 5.47 12.50
N SER A 116 -1.70 6.52 12.38
CA SER A 116 -2.64 6.72 11.27
C SER A 116 -1.93 6.89 9.93
N ILE A 117 -0.75 7.53 9.90
CA ILE A 117 0.09 7.63 8.70
C ILE A 117 0.41 6.24 8.15
N HIS A 118 0.81 5.30 9.01
CA HIS A 118 1.19 3.94 8.59
C HIS A 118 -0.02 3.07 8.26
N LEU A 119 -1.13 3.21 9.00
CA LEU A 119 -2.39 2.54 8.69
C LEU A 119 -3.07 3.08 7.44
N GLY A 120 -2.66 4.25 6.93
CA GLY A 120 -3.16 4.82 5.68
C GLY A 120 -3.08 3.85 4.50
N TRP A 121 -2.17 2.87 4.54
CA TRP A 121 -2.08 1.81 3.52
C TRP A 121 -3.37 0.97 3.41
N ILE A 122 -3.98 0.55 4.54
CA ILE A 122 -5.24 -0.22 4.53
C ILE A 122 -6.48 0.63 4.19
N SER A 123 -6.33 1.96 4.18
CA SER A 123 -7.33 2.90 3.66
C SER A 123 -7.10 3.26 2.18
N GLY A 124 -5.98 2.84 1.61
CA GLY A 124 -5.55 3.23 0.28
C GLY A 124 -6.18 2.42 -0.86
N PRO A 125 -6.15 2.96 -2.10
CA PRO A 125 -6.66 2.27 -3.29
C PRO A 125 -5.89 0.97 -3.58
N GLN A 126 -4.61 0.90 -3.23
CA GLN A 126 -3.79 -0.29 -3.42
C GLN A 126 -4.28 -1.47 -2.58
N PHE A 127 -4.64 -1.23 -1.31
CA PHE A 127 -5.24 -2.26 -0.47
C PHE A 127 -6.60 -2.70 -1.01
N LEU A 128 -7.46 -1.77 -1.43
CA LEU A 128 -8.75 -2.11 -2.03
C LEU A 128 -8.61 -2.97 -3.30
N HIS A 129 -7.65 -2.63 -4.16
CA HIS A 129 -7.34 -3.44 -5.34
C HIS A 129 -6.87 -4.85 -4.94
N GLN A 130 -5.93 -4.94 -3.99
CA GLN A 130 -5.43 -6.22 -3.49
C GLN A 130 -6.53 -7.08 -2.85
N LEU A 131 -7.39 -6.49 -2.02
CA LEU A 131 -8.56 -7.15 -1.44
C LEU A 131 -9.47 -7.73 -2.52
N GLY A 132 -9.83 -6.93 -3.52
CA GLY A 132 -10.68 -7.37 -4.63
C GLY A 132 -10.05 -8.47 -5.49
N SER A 133 -8.75 -8.37 -5.77
CA SER A 133 -7.99 -9.34 -6.58
C SER A 133 -7.53 -10.59 -5.81
N SER A 134 -7.69 -10.61 -4.49
CA SER A 134 -7.25 -11.71 -3.64
C SER A 134 -8.01 -12.98 -3.97
N ARG A 135 -7.26 -14.06 -4.18
CA ARG A 135 -7.77 -15.39 -4.54
C ARG A 135 -8.17 -16.17 -3.31
N PHE A 136 -9.16 -17.03 -3.48
CA PHE A 136 -9.50 -18.05 -2.51
C PHE A 136 -8.54 -19.25 -2.70
N GLU A 137 -7.87 -19.70 -1.64
CA GLU A 137 -6.63 -20.53 -1.68
C GLU A 137 -6.71 -21.79 -2.59
N ASP A 138 -7.87 -22.43 -2.67
CA ASP A 138 -8.10 -23.65 -3.46
C ASP A 138 -9.08 -23.46 -4.63
N ARG A 139 -9.31 -22.21 -5.06
CA ARG A 139 -10.25 -21.88 -6.13
C ARG A 139 -9.66 -20.83 -7.06
N ASP A 140 -9.84 -21.03 -8.36
CA ASP A 140 -9.48 -20.04 -9.39
C ASP A 140 -10.53 -18.92 -9.45
N ALA A 141 -10.79 -18.28 -8.31
CA ALA A 141 -11.74 -17.20 -8.17
C ALA A 141 -11.21 -16.16 -7.17
N THR A 142 -11.47 -14.90 -7.48
CA THR A 142 -11.13 -13.75 -6.62
C THR A 142 -12.34 -13.26 -5.84
N LEU A 143 -12.13 -12.39 -4.86
CA LEU A 143 -13.22 -11.67 -4.19
C LEU A 143 -14.08 -10.89 -5.20
N ASN A 144 -13.48 -10.26 -6.21
CA ASN A 144 -14.20 -9.57 -7.28
C ASN A 144 -15.01 -10.50 -8.17
N ASP A 145 -14.56 -11.75 -8.37
CA ASP A 145 -15.35 -12.75 -9.09
C ASP A 145 -16.56 -13.20 -8.27
N LEU A 146 -16.40 -13.37 -6.96
CA LEU A 146 -17.52 -13.66 -6.06
C LEU A 146 -18.54 -12.52 -6.07
N ILE A 147 -18.10 -11.28 -5.89
CA ILE A 147 -18.95 -10.08 -5.92
C ILE A 147 -19.68 -9.97 -7.27
N GLY A 148 -18.95 -10.22 -8.36
CA GLY A 148 -19.45 -10.18 -9.73
C GLY A 148 -20.25 -11.41 -10.19
N GLY A 149 -20.49 -12.38 -9.32
CA GLY A 149 -21.27 -13.59 -9.65
C GLY A 149 -20.57 -14.58 -10.59
N ARG A 150 -19.24 -14.51 -10.72
CA ARG A 150 -18.41 -15.39 -11.56
C ARG A 150 -17.70 -16.50 -10.78
N ALA A 151 -17.98 -16.65 -9.48
CA ALA A 151 -17.34 -17.64 -8.61
C ALA A 151 -18.27 -18.82 -8.27
N ALA A 152 -18.85 -19.48 -9.29
CA ALA A 152 -19.75 -20.63 -9.10
C ALA A 152 -19.12 -21.74 -8.25
N SER A 153 -17.82 -22.01 -8.46
CA SER A 153 -17.03 -23.00 -7.71
C SER A 153 -16.90 -22.73 -6.20
N ILE A 154 -17.21 -21.51 -5.76
CA ILE A 154 -17.26 -21.12 -4.34
C ILE A 154 -18.68 -21.28 -3.80
N VAL A 155 -19.68 -20.82 -4.57
CA VAL A 155 -21.07 -20.72 -4.12
C VAL A 155 -21.76 -22.09 -4.14
N GLU A 156 -21.49 -22.95 -5.12
CA GLU A 156 -22.17 -24.24 -5.26
C GLU A 156 -21.76 -25.27 -4.18
N ASP A 157 -20.48 -25.25 -3.77
CA ASP A 157 -19.95 -26.14 -2.74
C ASP A 157 -20.33 -25.61 -1.35
N ARG A 158 -21.25 -26.29 -0.66
CA ARG A 158 -21.76 -25.88 0.66
C ARG A 158 -20.66 -25.70 1.70
N ASP A 159 -19.73 -26.65 1.81
CA ASP A 159 -18.70 -26.61 2.85
C ASP A 159 -17.70 -25.50 2.54
N TYR A 160 -17.37 -25.32 1.26
CA TYR A 160 -16.53 -24.21 0.82
C TYR A 160 -17.18 -22.85 1.04
N ARG A 161 -18.46 -22.71 0.69
CA ARG A 161 -19.24 -21.49 0.89
C ARG A 161 -19.27 -21.07 2.36
N ILE A 162 -19.44 -22.02 3.27
CA ILE A 162 -19.38 -21.75 4.73
C ILE A 162 -17.99 -21.22 5.11
N ARG A 163 -16.91 -21.88 4.68
CA ARG A 163 -15.54 -21.43 4.98
C ARG A 163 -15.24 -20.05 4.38
N ALA A 164 -15.63 -19.81 3.13
CA ALA A 164 -15.49 -18.52 2.47
C ALA A 164 -16.27 -17.42 3.23
N ASN A 165 -17.46 -17.74 3.74
CA ASN A 165 -18.26 -16.79 4.50
C ASN A 165 -17.61 -16.45 5.83
N THR A 166 -17.12 -17.46 6.56
CA THR A 166 -16.32 -17.24 7.78
C THR A 166 -15.12 -16.34 7.49
N LEU A 167 -14.37 -16.62 6.42
CA LEU A 167 -13.19 -15.85 6.04
C LEU A 167 -13.53 -14.37 5.75
N VAL A 168 -14.59 -14.10 5.00
CA VAL A 168 -15.05 -12.74 4.69
C VAL A 168 -15.49 -12.01 5.97
N HIS A 169 -16.18 -12.69 6.88
CA HIS A 169 -16.56 -12.14 8.18
C HIS A 169 -15.35 -11.85 9.07
N ASP A 170 -14.38 -12.75 9.16
CA ASP A 170 -13.17 -12.57 9.97
C ASP A 170 -12.36 -11.34 9.52
N ILE A 171 -12.26 -11.11 8.21
CA ILE A 171 -11.62 -9.92 7.63
C ILE A 171 -12.40 -8.67 8.03
N LYS A 172 -13.72 -8.68 7.84
CA LYS A 172 -14.61 -7.55 8.13
C LYS A 172 -14.56 -7.16 9.62
N ASP A 173 -14.60 -8.15 10.50
CA ASP A 173 -14.57 -7.95 11.94
C ASP A 173 -13.21 -7.40 12.38
N SER A 174 -12.11 -7.91 11.82
CA SER A 174 -10.77 -7.41 12.11
C SER A 174 -10.55 -5.97 11.63
N LEU A 175 -11.02 -5.60 10.43
CA LEU A 175 -10.99 -4.22 9.97
C LEU A 175 -11.83 -3.29 10.85
N SER A 176 -12.97 -3.77 11.34
CA SER A 176 -13.83 -3.01 12.25
C SER A 176 -13.15 -2.78 13.61
N ARG A 177 -12.49 -3.80 14.15
CA ARG A 177 -11.67 -3.69 15.38
C ARG A 177 -10.53 -2.68 15.23
N ILE A 178 -9.79 -2.70 14.11
CA ILE A 178 -8.73 -1.72 13.86
C ILE A 178 -9.30 -0.29 13.83
N ARG A 179 -10.43 -0.09 13.15
CA ARG A 179 -11.11 1.21 13.09
C ARG A 179 -11.55 1.67 14.49
N GLU A 180 -12.07 0.77 15.32
CA GLU A 180 -12.46 1.06 16.71
C GLU A 180 -11.24 1.43 17.58
N SER A 181 -10.13 0.71 17.46
CA SER A 181 -8.87 1.05 18.14
C SER A 181 -8.37 2.46 17.78
N ILE A 182 -8.48 2.85 16.51
CA ILE A 182 -8.08 4.19 16.05
C ILE A 182 -9.05 5.27 16.51
N ALA A 183 -10.35 4.98 16.51
CA ALA A 183 -11.35 5.90 17.07
C ALA A 183 -11.14 6.13 18.58
N ALA A 184 -10.69 5.12 19.32
CA ALA A 184 -10.43 5.21 20.76
C ALA A 184 -9.27 6.16 21.11
N ILE A 185 -8.38 6.45 20.16
CA ILE A 185 -7.28 7.42 20.30
C ILE A 185 -7.57 8.73 19.54
N GLU A 186 -8.85 9.05 19.35
CA GLU A 186 -9.34 10.30 18.73
C GLU A 186 -8.86 10.52 17.29
N GLN A 187 -8.71 9.44 16.53
CA GLN A 187 -8.32 9.47 15.12
C GLN A 187 -9.36 8.77 14.24
N GLU A 188 -9.30 9.02 12.93
CA GLU A 188 -10.20 8.39 11.96
C GLU A 188 -9.44 7.51 10.97
N LEU A 189 -9.96 6.31 10.74
CA LEU A 189 -9.46 5.39 9.71
C LEU A 189 -10.59 5.04 8.73
N ASN A 190 -10.45 5.49 7.48
CA ASN A 190 -11.45 5.24 6.46
C ASN A 190 -11.23 3.88 5.78
N VAL A 191 -11.95 2.86 6.25
CA VAL A 191 -12.01 1.51 5.63
C VAL A 191 -13.39 1.19 5.06
N SER A 192 -14.27 2.19 4.91
CA SER A 192 -15.68 1.98 4.54
C SER A 192 -15.84 1.22 3.22
N ARG A 193 -15.05 1.57 2.19
CA ARG A 193 -15.06 0.87 0.90
C ARG A 193 -14.69 -0.62 1.02
N ALA A 194 -13.71 -0.96 1.87
CA ALA A 194 -13.33 -2.35 2.09
C ALA A 194 -14.46 -3.12 2.79
N LEU A 195 -15.06 -2.51 3.81
CA LEU A 195 -16.20 -3.08 4.54
C LEU A 195 -17.44 -3.27 3.64
N ASP A 196 -17.68 -2.36 2.70
CA ASP A 196 -18.76 -2.46 1.72
C ASP A 196 -18.54 -3.65 0.77
N LEU A 197 -17.34 -3.79 0.21
CA LEU A 197 -16.98 -4.92 -0.65
C LEU A 197 -17.17 -6.27 0.08
N LEU A 198 -16.69 -6.36 1.32
CA LEU A 198 -16.85 -7.55 2.16
C LEU A 198 -18.32 -7.83 2.49
N SER A 199 -19.13 -6.80 2.72
CA SER A 199 -20.56 -6.95 2.97
C SER A 199 -21.31 -7.46 1.74
N VAL A 200 -20.95 -7.00 0.53
CA VAL A 200 -21.49 -7.55 -0.71
C VAL A 200 -21.06 -9.00 -0.90
N ALA A 201 -19.78 -9.33 -0.66
CA ALA A 201 -19.30 -10.72 -0.74
C ALA A 201 -20.05 -11.66 0.23
N ALA A 202 -20.24 -11.25 1.48
CA ALA A 202 -21.01 -12.03 2.47
C ALA A 202 -22.48 -12.24 2.03
N SER A 203 -23.10 -11.22 1.42
CA SER A 203 -24.45 -11.35 0.87
C SER A 203 -24.54 -12.41 -0.25
N ARG A 204 -23.51 -12.52 -1.10
CA ARG A 204 -23.45 -13.54 -2.16
C ARG A 204 -23.28 -14.95 -1.61
N LEU A 205 -22.56 -15.09 -0.50
CA LEU A 205 -22.31 -16.38 0.15
C LEU A 205 -23.50 -16.87 0.99
N THR A 206 -24.46 -16.00 1.29
CA THR A 206 -25.65 -16.31 2.08
C THR A 206 -26.93 -16.40 1.25
N GLN A 207 -26.93 -15.86 0.02
CA GLN A 207 -28.04 -16.03 -0.92
C GLN A 207 -28.22 -17.54 -1.22
N PRO A 208 -29.40 -18.11 -0.92
CA PRO A 208 -29.71 -19.46 -1.39
C PRO A 208 -29.74 -19.42 -2.90
N GLU A 209 -29.11 -20.40 -3.55
CA GLU A 209 -29.11 -20.68 -4.99
C GLU A 209 -30.43 -20.23 -5.63
N ALA A 210 -30.49 -18.98 -6.10
CA ALA A 210 -31.55 -18.54 -6.98
C ALA A 210 -31.16 -19.19 -8.31
N GLY A 211 -31.79 -20.35 -8.56
CA GLY A 211 -31.48 -21.23 -9.67
C GLY A 211 -31.17 -20.47 -10.95
N SER A 212 -30.23 -21.01 -11.71
CA SER A 212 -29.88 -20.55 -13.05
C SER A 212 -31.14 -20.27 -13.87
N ALA A 213 -31.52 -18.99 -13.95
CA ALA A 213 -32.62 -18.52 -14.76
C ALA A 213 -32.08 -17.44 -15.69
N GLY A 214 -31.60 -17.91 -16.85
CA GLY A 214 -31.73 -17.23 -18.12
C GLY A 214 -30.99 -15.92 -18.32
N SER A 215 -29.74 -16.01 -18.78
CA SER A 215 -29.35 -15.16 -19.91
C SER A 215 -28.39 -15.92 -20.83
N ALA A 216 -28.98 -16.85 -21.57
CA ALA A 216 -28.44 -17.34 -22.82
C ALA A 216 -29.48 -17.05 -23.90
N ASN A 217 -29.41 -15.85 -24.50
CA ASN A 217 -29.49 -15.73 -25.95
C ASN A 217 -29.07 -14.35 -26.44
N ALA A 218 -27.88 -14.26 -27.00
CA ALA A 218 -27.57 -13.39 -28.13
C ALA A 218 -26.33 -13.94 -28.83
N ALA A 219 -26.48 -15.10 -29.46
CA ALA A 219 -25.54 -15.56 -30.46
C ALA A 219 -25.69 -14.72 -31.73
N VAL A 220 -24.59 -14.06 -32.09
CA VAL A 220 -24.02 -13.90 -33.44
C VAL A 220 -25.00 -13.95 -34.63
N THR A 221 -25.08 -12.82 -35.34
CA THR A 221 -25.31 -12.83 -36.79
C THR A 221 -24.45 -11.74 -37.45
N GLU A 222 -23.33 -12.15 -38.05
CA GLU A 222 -22.82 -11.49 -39.25
C GLU A 222 -23.62 -12.01 -40.46
N PRO A 223 -23.80 -11.17 -41.49
CA PRO A 223 -23.18 -11.53 -42.76
C PRO A 223 -22.46 -10.36 -43.45
N ALA A 224 -21.31 -10.69 -44.05
CA ALA A 224 -20.64 -9.94 -45.12
C ALA A 224 -21.54 -9.89 -46.39
N VAL A 225 -21.43 -9.01 -47.39
CA VAL A 225 -20.28 -8.40 -48.10
C VAL A 225 -20.82 -7.26 -49.00
N ALA A 226 -20.06 -6.17 -49.21
CA ALA A 226 -19.89 -5.52 -50.54
C ALA A 226 -18.83 -4.39 -50.50
N ALA A 227 -17.74 -4.57 -51.26
CA ALA A 227 -16.80 -3.52 -51.69
C ALA A 227 -17.43 -2.74 -52.89
N ALA A 228 -17.21 -1.46 -53.16
CA ALA A 228 -15.98 -0.69 -53.48
C ALA A 228 -16.40 0.78 -53.81
N PRO A 229 -15.55 1.72 -54.32
CA PRO A 229 -14.17 2.11 -54.01
C PRO A 229 -13.98 3.63 -53.70
N GLY A 230 -12.87 3.94 -53.02
CA GLY A 230 -11.95 5.11 -53.14
C GLY A 230 -12.43 6.55 -53.39
N VAL A 231 -12.06 7.46 -52.47
CA VAL A 231 -11.51 8.82 -52.71
C VAL A 231 -10.82 9.35 -51.43
N PRO A 232 -9.83 10.27 -51.54
CA PRO A 232 -8.61 10.24 -50.72
C PRO A 232 -8.67 11.03 -49.40
N ALA A 233 -7.72 10.68 -48.53
CA ALA A 233 -7.41 11.34 -47.27
C ALA A 233 -7.10 12.84 -47.44
N GLN A 234 -7.71 13.65 -46.59
CA GLN A 234 -7.27 15.00 -46.29
C GLN A 234 -6.93 15.10 -44.80
N ASP A 235 -5.73 15.61 -44.54
CA ASP A 235 -5.20 15.95 -43.23
C ASP A 235 -6.20 16.80 -42.45
N ALA A 236 -6.73 16.23 -41.37
CA ALA A 236 -7.41 16.99 -40.32
C ALA A 236 -6.42 17.23 -39.17
N PRO A 237 -6.36 18.46 -38.63
CA PRO A 237 -5.33 18.86 -37.68
C PRO A 237 -5.46 18.10 -36.36
N SER A 238 -4.31 17.68 -35.83
CA SER A 238 -4.17 17.09 -34.50
C SER A 238 -4.88 17.95 -33.45
N PRO A 239 -5.84 17.42 -32.66
CA PRO A 239 -6.48 18.19 -31.61
C PRO A 239 -5.44 18.53 -30.53
N ALA A 240 -5.44 19.81 -30.15
CA ALA A 240 -4.61 20.38 -29.11
C ALA A 240 -4.73 19.59 -27.79
N ALA A 241 -3.60 19.45 -27.12
CA ALA A 241 -3.47 18.80 -25.83
C ALA A 241 -4.42 19.44 -24.79
N GLY A 242 -5.38 18.65 -24.29
CA GLY A 242 -6.10 18.96 -23.06
C GLY A 242 -5.19 18.81 -21.83
N PRO A 243 -5.57 19.37 -20.67
CA PRO A 243 -4.72 19.47 -19.48
C PRO A 243 -4.68 18.14 -18.69
N GLY A 244 -4.09 17.13 -19.31
CA GLY A 244 -3.84 15.80 -18.73
C GLY A 244 -2.78 15.01 -19.50
N GLY A 245 -1.88 15.71 -20.20
CA GLY A 245 -0.81 15.10 -20.97
C GLY A 245 0.27 14.48 -20.07
N ALA A 246 0.81 13.34 -20.50
CA ALA A 246 2.03 12.77 -19.94
C ALA A 246 3.13 13.86 -19.86
N LEU A 247 3.83 13.94 -18.73
CA LEU A 247 4.91 14.92 -18.50
C LEU A 247 6.10 14.59 -19.42
N ARG A 248 6.50 15.51 -20.29
CA ARG A 248 7.53 15.30 -21.33
C ARG A 248 8.86 15.96 -21.01
N SER A 249 8.90 16.82 -19.99
CA SER A 249 10.11 17.57 -19.63
C SER A 249 10.21 17.82 -18.12
N ARG A 250 11.43 18.03 -17.60
CA ARG A 250 11.67 18.41 -16.19
C ARG A 250 10.94 19.71 -15.82
N GLN A 251 10.82 20.61 -16.78
CA GLN A 251 10.09 21.87 -16.62
C GLN A 251 8.58 21.63 -16.42
N GLU A 252 7.97 20.71 -17.17
CA GLU A 252 6.58 20.32 -16.97
C GLU A 252 6.34 19.67 -15.60
N VAL A 253 7.30 18.88 -15.11
CA VAL A 253 7.25 18.31 -13.75
C VAL A 253 7.25 19.41 -12.70
N GLY A 254 8.11 20.43 -12.84
CA GLY A 254 8.15 21.57 -11.92
C GLY A 254 6.80 22.30 -11.84
N VAL A 255 6.20 22.60 -12.99
CA VAL A 255 4.88 23.26 -13.08
C VAL A 255 3.77 22.37 -12.49
N ALA A 256 3.85 21.05 -12.65
CA ALA A 256 2.90 20.12 -12.05
C ALA A 256 3.01 20.10 -10.52
N LEU A 257 4.23 20.07 -9.98
CA LEU A 257 4.45 20.11 -8.53
C LEU A 257 3.97 21.42 -7.90
N GLU A 258 4.17 22.56 -8.55
CA GLU A 258 3.63 23.85 -8.07
C GLU A 258 2.10 23.80 -7.96
N ARG A 259 1.41 23.24 -8.95
CA ARG A 259 -0.05 23.08 -8.92
C ARG A 259 -0.51 22.17 -7.79
N ILE A 260 0.25 21.10 -7.50
CA ILE A 260 -0.06 20.18 -6.41
C ILE A 260 0.17 20.87 -5.05
N VAL A 261 1.27 21.60 -4.88
CA VAL A 261 1.55 22.38 -3.66
C VAL A 261 0.45 23.41 -3.42
N GLU A 262 0.02 24.13 -4.46
CA GLU A 262 -1.06 25.11 -4.36
C GLU A 262 -2.40 24.47 -3.98
N TYR A 263 -2.69 23.29 -4.54
CA TYR A 263 -3.88 22.53 -4.16
C TYR A 263 -3.90 22.23 -2.66
N PHE A 264 -2.80 21.68 -2.11
CA PHE A 264 -2.71 21.37 -0.69
C PHE A 264 -2.77 22.62 0.19
N ARG A 265 -2.11 23.72 -0.18
CA ARG A 265 -2.21 24.99 0.56
C ARG A 265 -3.65 25.52 0.62
N ALA A 266 -4.41 25.34 -0.45
CA ALA A 266 -5.78 25.84 -0.54
C ALA A 266 -6.83 24.91 0.12
N HIS A 267 -6.64 23.59 0.05
CA HIS A 267 -7.66 22.61 0.47
C HIS A 267 -7.30 21.89 1.77
N GLU A 268 -6.01 21.75 2.08
CA GLU A 268 -5.51 21.00 3.24
C GLU A 268 -4.27 21.71 3.84
N PRO A 269 -4.43 22.90 4.43
CA PRO A 269 -3.31 23.75 4.86
C PRO A 269 -2.42 23.11 5.95
N SER A 270 -2.93 22.14 6.69
CA SER A 270 -2.18 21.36 7.70
C SER A 270 -1.52 20.10 7.12
N HIS A 271 -1.75 19.77 5.84
CA HIS A 271 -1.15 18.60 5.22
C HIS A 271 0.36 18.81 5.06
N PRO A 272 1.22 17.81 5.34
CA PRO A 272 2.67 17.99 5.32
C PRO A 272 3.28 17.96 3.91
N ALA A 273 2.55 17.46 2.90
CA ALA A 273 3.03 17.36 1.52
C ALA A 273 3.61 18.65 0.92
N PRO A 274 3.04 19.86 1.10
CA PRO A 274 3.64 21.11 0.60
C PRO A 274 5.10 21.29 0.98
N ILE A 275 5.49 20.89 2.20
CA ILE A 275 6.87 21.03 2.70
C ILE A 275 7.79 20.10 1.91
N PHE A 276 7.41 18.83 1.78
CA PHE A 276 8.19 17.81 1.07
C PHE A 276 8.25 18.08 -0.44
N LEU A 277 7.13 18.45 -1.05
CA LEU A 277 7.03 18.76 -2.48
C LEU A 277 7.83 20.01 -2.85
N SER A 278 7.84 21.04 -1.98
CA SER A 278 8.68 22.23 -2.18
C SER A 278 10.18 21.89 -2.10
N ARG A 279 10.57 20.97 -1.20
CA ARG A 279 11.95 20.47 -1.11
C ARG A 279 12.34 19.69 -2.37
N ILE A 280 11.48 18.78 -2.83
CA ILE A 280 11.66 18.04 -4.09
C ILE A 280 11.76 18.99 -5.29
N GLN A 281 10.95 20.06 -5.31
CA GLN A 281 11.00 21.07 -6.37
C GLN A 281 12.35 21.81 -6.41
N ARG A 282 12.93 22.15 -5.25
CA ARG A 282 14.27 22.75 -5.18
C ARG A 282 15.37 21.81 -5.70
N MET A 283 15.16 20.50 -5.53
CA MET A 283 16.08 19.46 -5.99
C MET A 283 15.88 19.11 -7.48
N LEU A 284 14.80 19.59 -8.12
CA LEU A 284 14.59 19.50 -9.58
C LEU A 284 15.50 20.49 -10.35
N GLY A 285 16.80 20.32 -10.21
CA GLY A 285 17.83 21.02 -10.97
C GLY A 285 19.20 20.46 -10.61
N ALA A 286 19.32 20.14 -9.32
CA ALA A 286 20.54 19.79 -8.61
C ALA A 286 21.23 18.53 -9.14
N GLY A 287 22.56 18.57 -9.09
CA GLY A 287 23.41 17.39 -9.29
C GLY A 287 23.28 16.42 -8.11
N PHE A 288 23.60 15.14 -8.32
CA PHE A 288 23.52 14.10 -7.29
C PHE A 288 24.24 14.48 -5.98
N GLU A 289 25.38 15.17 -6.08
CA GLU A 289 26.16 15.63 -4.92
C GLU A 289 25.43 16.67 -4.07
N GLU A 290 24.70 17.60 -4.70
CA GLU A 290 23.92 18.64 -4.03
C GLU A 290 22.68 18.04 -3.34
N VAL A 291 22.05 17.06 -3.99
CA VAL A 291 20.93 16.29 -3.43
C VAL A 291 21.37 15.49 -2.19
N MET A 292 22.55 14.85 -2.24
CA MET A 292 23.08 14.09 -1.11
C MET A 292 23.47 14.98 0.07
N ALA A 293 24.06 16.16 -0.19
CA ALA A 293 24.38 17.14 0.85
C ALA A 293 23.11 17.71 1.54
N GLU A 294 22.01 17.85 0.79
CA GLU A 294 20.75 18.37 1.32
C GLU A 294 19.93 17.31 2.08
N LEU A 295 20.00 16.04 1.67
CA LEU A 295 19.28 14.94 2.35
C LEU A 295 20.02 14.42 3.58
N TYR A 296 21.36 14.49 3.58
CA TYR A 296 22.19 14.00 4.68
C TYR A 296 23.28 15.02 5.04
N PRO A 297 22.97 16.06 5.82
CA PRO A 297 23.95 17.06 6.23
C PRO A 297 25.17 16.45 6.94
N GLU A 298 25.01 15.28 7.58
CA GLU A 298 26.10 14.55 8.24
C GLU A 298 26.86 13.57 7.33
N ALA A 299 26.37 13.22 6.14
CA ALA A 299 27.05 12.31 5.21
C ALA A 299 28.34 12.93 4.63
N ALA A 300 28.46 14.27 4.61
CA ALA A 300 29.70 14.95 4.24
C ALA A 300 30.87 14.52 5.14
N SER A 301 30.62 14.22 6.42
CA SER A 301 31.64 13.70 7.34
C SER A 301 32.05 12.25 7.01
N LEU A 302 31.10 11.44 6.55
CA LEU A 302 31.30 10.04 6.16
C LEU A 302 32.08 9.94 4.83
N VAL A 303 31.74 10.78 3.86
CA VAL A 303 32.47 10.90 2.58
C VAL A 303 33.88 11.48 2.80
N ALA A 304 34.05 12.43 3.73
CA ALA A 304 35.37 12.94 4.12
C ALA A 304 36.22 11.89 4.86
N GLN A 305 35.61 10.98 5.62
CA GLN A 305 36.30 9.85 6.25
C GLN A 305 36.72 8.78 5.24
N LEU A 306 35.89 8.51 4.22
CA LEU A 306 36.20 7.60 3.12
C LEU A 306 37.33 8.12 2.19
N ASN A 307 37.48 9.44 2.08
CA ASN A 307 38.50 10.08 1.25
C ASN A 307 39.85 10.34 1.97
N ARG A 308 40.01 9.96 3.24
CA ARG A 308 41.35 9.98 3.86
C ARG A 308 42.15 8.77 3.38
N PRO A 309 43.25 8.94 2.63
CA PRO A 309 44.17 7.84 2.43
C PRO A 309 44.68 7.39 3.80
N GLN A 310 44.73 6.07 4.04
CA GLN A 310 45.37 5.51 5.23
C GLN A 310 46.84 5.91 5.22
N SER A 311 47.15 7.01 5.89
CA SER A 311 48.51 7.49 6.05
C SER A 311 49.11 6.88 7.31
N SER A 312 50.25 6.20 7.08
CA SER A 312 51.31 5.84 8.02
C SER A 312 51.12 4.44 8.65
N ILE A 313 52.17 3.64 8.87
CA ILE A 313 53.47 3.99 9.48
C ILE A 313 54.56 3.00 9.01
N LYS A 314 55.76 3.58 8.79
CA LYS A 314 57.14 3.03 8.74
C LYS A 314 57.39 1.53 8.92
#